data_AF-A0A6P0MU35-F1
#
_entry.id   AF-A0A6P0MU35-F1
#
_cell.length_a   1.000
_cell.length_b   1.000
_cell.length_c   1.000
_cell.angle_alpha   90.00
_cell.angle_beta   90.00
_cell.angle_gamma   90.00
#
_symmetry.space_group_name_H-M   'P 1'
#
loop_
_entity.id
_entity.type
_entity.pdbx_description
1 polymer ?
#
loop_
_entity_poly.entity_id
_entity_poly.type
_entity_poly.pdbx_seq_one_letter_code
_entity_poly.pdbx_strand_id
1 'polypeptide(L)'
;VESLGLYLGVWEGTKTNRTGYWLRWWDEKGEILPWGIELVEQERLQAEQEKHRAEQEKQRAEQERLRAETLMAQLRAAGIEPEVDIT
;
A
#
# COMPACT_ATOMS: atom_id res chain seq x y z
N VAL A 1 -2.19 20.50 3.76
CA VAL A 1 -1.53 20.22 2.47
C VAL A 1 -0.04 20.01 2.75
N GLU A 2 0.39 18.75 2.77
CA GLU A 2 1.81 18.40 2.93
C GLU A 2 2.60 18.92 1.73
N SER A 3 3.63 19.71 2.00
CA SER A 3 4.58 20.18 0.99
C SER A 3 5.52 19.03 0.65
N LEU A 4 5.45 18.50 -0.57
CA LEU A 4 6.21 17.33 -1.04
C LEU A 4 7.75 17.49 -1.05
N GLY A 5 8.32 18.60 -0.54
CA GLY A 5 9.78 18.78 -0.46
C GLY A 5 10.51 18.77 -1.81
N LEU A 6 9.81 19.11 -2.89
CA LEU A 6 10.34 19.05 -4.26
C LEU A 6 10.85 20.40 -4.74
N TYR A 7 12.03 20.39 -5.35
CA TYR A 7 12.69 21.56 -5.93
C TYR A 7 12.87 21.37 -7.44
N LEU A 8 12.69 22.44 -8.22
CA LEU A 8 12.91 22.41 -9.66
C LEU A 8 14.31 22.97 -9.97
N GLY A 9 15.19 22.12 -10.50
CA GLY A 9 16.57 22.48 -10.84
C GLY A 9 16.88 22.25 -12.30
N VAL A 10 17.99 22.82 -12.75
CA VAL A 10 18.47 22.66 -14.13
C VAL A 10 19.47 21.53 -14.17
N TRP A 11 19.27 20.58 -15.08
CA TRP A 11 20.19 19.50 -15.38
C TRP A 11 20.72 19.63 -16.80
N GLU A 12 22.04 19.61 -16.96
CA GLU A 12 22.68 19.65 -18.27
C GLU A 12 22.76 18.23 -18.85
N GLY A 13 22.25 18.05 -20.07
CA GLY A 13 22.43 16.80 -20.79
C GLY A 13 21.76 16.74 -22.14
N THR A 14 21.85 15.58 -22.78
CA THR A 14 21.30 15.35 -24.12
C THR A 14 19.99 14.57 -24.01
N LYS A 15 18.89 15.19 -24.44
CA LYS A 15 17.57 14.54 -24.53
C LYS A 15 16.96 14.85 -25.87
N THR A 16 16.42 13.82 -26.54
CA THR A 16 15.76 13.94 -27.86
C THR A 16 16.63 14.69 -28.87
N ASN A 17 17.91 14.30 -28.98
CA ASN A 17 18.88 14.87 -29.93
C ASN A 17 19.17 16.38 -29.73
N ARG A 18 18.82 16.95 -28.58
CA ARG A 18 19.19 18.30 -28.17
C ARG A 18 20.01 18.24 -26.89
N THR A 19 21.21 18.79 -26.95
CA THR A 19 22.07 19.01 -25.78
C THR A 19 21.77 20.37 -25.21
N GLY A 20 21.50 20.44 -23.92
CA GLY A 20 21.24 21.71 -23.24
C GLY A 20 20.77 21.54 -21.81
N TYR A 21 20.24 22.63 -21.30
CA TYR A 21 19.71 22.74 -19.94
C TYR A 21 18.26 22.27 -19.91
N TRP A 22 18.01 21.17 -19.20
CA TRP A 22 16.69 20.59 -19.00
C TRP A 22 16.23 20.85 -17.57
N LEU A 23 14.93 21.15 -17.42
CA LEU A 23 14.34 21.23 -16.09
C LEU A 23 14.13 19.82 -15.53
N ARG A 24 14.61 19.57 -14.31
CA ARG A 24 14.48 18.30 -13.60
C ARG A 24 14.09 18.56 -12.15
N TRP A 25 13.36 17.63 -11.55
CA TRP A 25 12.97 17.70 -10.14
C TRP A 25 14.07 17.12 -9.26
N TRP A 26 14.32 17.80 -8.15
CA TRP A 26 15.31 17.49 -7.12
C TRP A 26 14.56 17.32 -5.81
N ASP A 27 15.07 16.47 -4.93
CA ASP A 27 14.57 16.34 -3.58
C ASP A 27 15.20 17.40 -2.63
N GLU A 28 14.79 17.39 -1.37
CA GLU A 28 15.35 18.26 -0.32
C GLU A 28 16.84 18.02 -0.02
N LYS A 29 17.40 16.90 -0.48
CA LYS A 29 18.80 16.52 -0.30
C LYS A 29 19.68 16.96 -1.48
N GLY A 30 19.08 17.54 -2.52
CA GLY A 30 19.79 17.95 -3.72
C GLY A 30 20.13 16.77 -4.63
N GLU A 31 19.43 15.64 -4.48
CA GLU A 31 19.57 14.49 -5.35
C GLU A 31 18.57 14.60 -6.50
N ILE A 32 19.07 14.35 -7.71
CA ILE A 32 18.24 14.42 -8.91
C ILE A 32 17.32 13.20 -8.94
N LEU A 33 16.00 13.43 -8.97
CA LEU A 33 15.06 12.31 -9.00
C LEU A 33 15.29 11.46 -10.27
N PRO A 34 15.53 10.13 -10.13
CA PRO A 34 15.52 9.21 -11.25
C PRO A 34 14.15 9.29 -11.93
N TRP A 35 14.10 9.07 -13.24
CA TRP A 35 12.89 9.26 -14.04
C TRP A 35 11.70 8.55 -13.38
N GLY A 36 10.66 9.30 -13.04
CA GLY A 36 9.59 8.90 -12.12
C GLY A 36 8.79 7.64 -12.49
N ILE A 37 9.08 7.00 -13.63
CA ILE A 37 8.53 5.70 -14.00
C ILE A 37 9.02 4.62 -13.02
N GLU A 38 10.30 4.64 -12.63
CA GLU A 38 10.87 3.61 -11.74
C GLU A 38 10.33 3.74 -10.30
N LEU A 39 10.08 4.97 -9.85
CA LEU A 39 9.50 5.25 -8.53
C LEU A 39 8.00 4.92 -8.47
N VAL A 40 7.26 5.15 -9.56
CA VAL A 40 5.84 4.77 -9.66
C VAL A 40 5.68 3.25 -9.69
N GLU A 41 6.58 2.52 -10.35
CA GLU A 41 6.53 1.05 -10.32
C GLU A 41 6.80 0.50 -8.92
N GLN A 42 7.75 1.08 -8.19
CA GLN A 42 8.05 0.67 -6.81
C GLN A 42 6.88 0.96 -5.86
N GLU A 43 6.28 2.16 -5.93
CA GLU A 43 5.08 2.54 -5.17
C GLU A 43 3.89 1.63 -5.50
N ARG A 44 3.68 1.31 -6.78
CA ARG A 44 2.62 0.37 -7.19
C ARG A 44 2.84 -1.03 -6.63
N LEU A 45 4.08 -1.51 -6.64
CA LEU A 45 4.42 -2.83 -6.09
C LEU A 45 4.17 -2.88 -4.58
N GLN A 46 4.54 -1.82 -3.85
CA GLN A 46 4.27 -1.72 -2.41
C GLN A 46 2.77 -1.65 -2.11
N ALA A 47 2.01 -0.84 -2.86
CA ALA A 47 0.57 -0.74 -2.72
C ALA A 47 -0.14 -2.08 -3.03
N GLU A 48 0.33 -2.83 -4.01
CA GLU A 48 -0.20 -4.15 -4.36
C GLU A 48 0.11 -5.19 -3.27
N GLN A 49 1.34 -5.19 -2.73
CA GLN A 49 1.73 -6.08 -1.64
C GLN A 49 0.96 -5.79 -0.35
N GLU A 50 0.67 -4.52 -0.05
CA GLU A 50 -0.16 -4.14 1.09
C GLU A 50 -1.61 -4.59 0.91
N LYS A 51 -2.19 -4.37 -0.28
CA LYS A 51 -3.54 -4.88 -0.60
C LYS A 51 -3.64 -6.39 -0.45
N HIS A 52 -2.65 -7.13 -0.94
CA HIS A 52 -2.64 -8.59 -0.82
C HIS A 52 -2.58 -9.04 0.64
N ARG A 53 -1.78 -8.38 1.49
CA ARG A 53 -1.75 -8.66 2.93
C ARG A 53 -3.10 -8.36 3.60
N ALA A 54 -3.69 -7.20 3.30
CA ALA A 54 -5.00 -6.83 3.84
C ALA A 54 -6.11 -7.81 3.42
N GLU A 55 -6.07 -8.29 2.18
CA GLU A 55 -7.04 -9.28 1.70
C GLU A 55 -6.84 -10.65 2.36
N GLN A 56 -5.59 -11.07 2.55
CA GLN A 56 -5.27 -12.32 3.23
C GLN A 56 -5.71 -12.30 4.70
N GLU A 57 -5.53 -11.17 5.39
CA GLU A 57 -6.00 -10.98 6.77
C GLU A 57 -7.52 -10.99 6.84
N LYS A 58 -8.21 -10.30 5.92
CA LYS A 58 -9.68 -10.34 5.81
C LYS A 58 -10.19 -11.76 5.61
N GLN A 59 -9.59 -12.54 4.72
CA GLN A 59 -9.99 -13.93 4.50
C GLN A 59 -9.82 -14.78 5.76
N ARG A 60 -8.73 -14.61 6.51
CA ARG A 60 -8.54 -15.32 7.79
C ARG A 60 -9.60 -14.93 8.81
N ALA A 61 -9.85 -13.64 8.98
CA ALA A 61 -10.85 -13.13 9.91
C ALA A 61 -12.26 -13.65 9.54
N GLU A 62 -12.60 -13.66 8.26
CA GLU A 62 -13.88 -14.21 7.80
C GLU A 62 -13.98 -15.72 8.05
N GLN A 63 -12.92 -16.47 7.78
CA GLN A 63 -12.90 -17.91 8.02
C GLN A 63 -13.02 -18.25 9.52
N GLU A 64 -12.38 -17.47 10.40
CA GLU A 64 -12.53 -17.61 11.85
C GLU A 64 -13.95 -17.26 12.30
N ARG A 65 -14.54 -16.18 11.79
CA ARG A 65 -15.94 -15.83 12.08
C ARG A 65 -16.90 -16.94 11.65
N LEU A 66 -16.72 -17.51 10.47
CA LEU A 66 -17.56 -18.58 9.97
C LEU A 66 -17.43 -19.85 10.83
N ARG A 67 -16.22 -20.18 11.27
CA ARG A 67 -15.97 -21.31 12.19
C ARG A 67 -16.58 -21.07 13.55
N ALA A 68 -16.44 -19.86 14.10
CA ALA A 68 -17.05 -19.47 15.37
C ALA A 68 -18.57 -19.55 15.29
N GLU A 69 -19.18 -19.01 14.23
CA GLU A 69 -20.63 -19.09 14.01
C GLU A 69 -21.12 -20.54 13.88
N THR A 70 -20.38 -21.36 13.12
CA THR A 70 -20.68 -22.80 12.97
C THR A 70 -20.58 -23.55 14.29
N LEU A 71 -19.59 -23.22 15.12
CA LEU A 71 -19.42 -23.82 16.45
C LEU A 71 -20.55 -23.37 17.40
N MET A 72 -20.90 -22.09 17.40
CA MET A 72 -22.03 -21.56 18.17
C MET A 72 -23.36 -22.20 17.74
N ALA A 73 -23.56 -22.42 16.44
CA ALA A 73 -24.74 -23.13 15.92
C ALA A 73 -24.79 -24.58 16.43
N GLN A 74 -23.66 -25.29 16.42
CA GLN A 74 -23.56 -26.67 16.95
C GLN A 74 -23.80 -26.72 18.47
N LEU A 75 -23.25 -25.78 19.24
CA LEU A 75 -23.46 -25.68 20.68
C LEU A 75 -24.94 -25.42 21.01
N ARG A 76 -25.59 -24.48 20.30
CA ARG A 76 -27.02 -24.24 20.42
C ARG A 76 -27.86 -25.47 20.06
N ALA A 77 -27.50 -26.20 19.00
CA ALA A 77 -28.17 -27.44 18.62
C ALA A 77 -28.00 -28.55 19.67
N ALA A 78 -26.89 -28.54 20.41
CA ALA A 78 -26.64 -29.43 21.55
C ALA A 78 -27.33 -28.97 22.85
N GLY A 79 -28.06 -27.85 22.84
CA GLY A 79 -28.77 -27.31 24.00
C GLY A 79 -27.89 -26.55 24.99
N ILE A 80 -26.67 -26.18 24.58
CA ILE A 80 -25.74 -25.38 25.39
C ILE A 80 -25.84 -23.93 24.86
N GLU A 81 -26.25 -22.99 25.69
CA GLU A 81 -26.27 -21.56 25.33
C GLU A 81 -24.83 -21.02 25.37
N PRO A 82 -24.22 -20.66 24.21
CA PRO A 82 -22.88 -20.10 24.22
C PRO A 82 -22.90 -18.68 24.76
N GLU A 83 -22.18 -18.44 25.85
CA GLU A 83 -21.93 -17.10 26.40
C GLU A 83 -21.06 -16.33 25.40
N VAL A 84 -21.69 -15.41 24.66
CA VAL A 84 -21.00 -14.44 23.81
C VAL A 84 -20.76 -13.18 24.62
N ASP A 85 -19.65 -13.16 25.36
CA ASP A 85 -19.14 -11.94 25.97
C ASP A 85 -18.53 -11.07 24.86
N ILE A 86 -19.33 -10.18 24.30
CA ILE A 86 -18.88 -9.11 23.41
C ILE A 86 -18.47 -7.91 24.28
N THR A 87 -17.26 -7.96 24.84
CA THR A 87 -16.58 -6.78 25.42
C THR A 87 -16.12 -5.83 24.33
#